data_AF-A0A160FV44-F1
#
_entry.id   AF-A0A160FV44-F1
#
_cell.length_a   1.000
_cell.length_b   1.000
_cell.length_c   1.000
_cell.angle_alpha   90.00
_cell.angle_beta   90.00
_cell.angle_gamma   90.00
#
_symmetry.space_group_name_H-M   'P 1'
#
loop_
_entity.id
_entity.type
_entity.pdbx_description
1 polymer ?
#
loop_
_entity_poly.entity_id
_entity_poly.type
_entity_poly.pdbx_seq_one_letter_code
_entity_poly.pdbx_strand_id
1 'polypeptide(L)'
;MKRVFVSAVLAVCLAQPAVDAVAQTVSDRCFAIGDIAAQVASWRAHKKTKAQALDQAAKYYKDESDRQAVFGIIDKIYRPGAPHMTPDQASMAFTSDCAEQHKPQAPKP
;
A
#
# COMPACT_ATOMS: atom_id res chain seq x y z
N MET A 1 -2.81 -35.01 -55.39
CA MET A 1 -2.79 -35.77 -54.12
C MET A 1 -1.39 -35.74 -53.52
N LYS A 2 -1.19 -35.06 -52.38
CA LYS A 2 -0.25 -35.46 -51.32
C LYS A 2 -0.56 -34.60 -50.09
N ARG A 3 -1.16 -35.19 -49.06
CA ARG A 3 -1.27 -34.59 -47.72
C ARG A 3 0.05 -34.89 -47.00
N VAL A 4 0.64 -33.87 -46.39
CA VAL A 4 1.62 -34.05 -45.33
C VAL A 4 1.08 -33.27 -44.13
N PHE A 5 0.58 -34.03 -43.16
CA PHE A 5 0.39 -33.60 -41.78
C PHE A 5 1.76 -33.51 -41.10
N VAL A 6 1.79 -32.83 -39.95
CA VAL A 6 2.77 -32.83 -38.84
C VAL A 6 3.31 -31.42 -38.64
N SER A 7 3.36 -30.81 -37.47
CA SER A 7 2.74 -30.98 -36.16
C SER A 7 3.15 -29.72 -35.39
N ALA A 8 2.26 -29.23 -34.53
CA ALA A 8 2.54 -28.46 -33.32
C ALA A 8 3.90 -27.73 -33.23
N VAL A 9 3.91 -26.43 -33.59
CA VAL A 9 4.90 -25.53 -32.98
C VAL A 9 4.38 -25.24 -31.57
N LEU A 10 4.96 -25.98 -30.62
CA LEU A 10 4.83 -25.77 -29.18
C LEU A 10 5.00 -24.29 -28.85
N ALA A 11 4.01 -23.75 -28.15
CA ALA A 11 4.06 -22.48 -27.47
C ALA A 11 5.22 -22.48 -26.46
N VAL A 12 6.36 -21.93 -26.85
CA VAL A 12 7.43 -21.53 -25.92
C VAL A 12 7.14 -20.10 -25.48
N CYS A 13 6.15 -19.96 -24.60
CA CYS A 13 5.97 -18.78 -23.75
C CYS A 13 6.12 -19.22 -22.29
N LEU A 14 7.28 -19.78 -21.92
CA LEU A 14 7.55 -20.14 -20.53
C LEU A 14 8.99 -19.83 -20.17
N ALA A 15 9.24 -18.54 -19.97
CA ALA A 15 10.12 -18.01 -18.94
C ALA A 15 10.09 -16.48 -19.04
N GLN A 16 8.91 -15.89 -18.83
CA GLN A 16 8.96 -14.58 -18.20
C GLN A 16 9.61 -14.84 -16.84
N PRO A 17 10.71 -14.16 -16.48
CA PRO A 17 11.09 -14.13 -15.08
C PRO A 17 9.86 -13.55 -14.40
N ALA A 18 9.14 -14.40 -13.67
CA ALA A 18 8.42 -13.92 -12.52
C ALA A 18 9.54 -13.31 -11.69
N VAL A 19 9.78 -12.01 -11.87
CA VAL A 19 10.31 -11.19 -10.79
C VAL A 19 9.46 -11.63 -9.63
N ASP A 20 10.10 -12.26 -8.64
CA ASP A 20 9.39 -12.69 -7.47
C ASP A 20 8.47 -11.55 -7.13
N ALA A 21 7.16 -11.82 -7.09
CA ALA A 21 6.24 -10.93 -6.42
C ALA A 21 6.67 -11.03 -4.95
N VAL A 22 7.81 -10.41 -4.62
CA VAL A 22 8.15 -9.97 -3.29
C VAL A 22 6.85 -9.36 -2.83
N ALA A 23 6.28 -9.93 -1.78
CA ALA A 23 5.16 -9.35 -1.10
C ALA A 23 5.66 -7.98 -0.64
N GLN A 24 5.53 -6.99 -1.52
CA GLN A 24 5.94 -5.63 -1.25
C GLN A 24 4.98 -5.21 -0.16
N THR A 25 5.55 -5.12 1.04
CA THR A 25 4.80 -4.84 2.26
C THR A 25 4.05 -3.52 2.05
N VAL A 26 3.02 -3.28 2.84
CA VAL A 26 2.30 -1.99 2.80
C VAL A 26 3.28 -0.84 2.91
N SER A 27 4.33 -1.01 3.71
CA SER A 27 5.43 -0.05 3.91
C SER A 27 6.18 0.31 2.62
N ASP A 28 6.28 -0.61 1.66
CA ASP A 28 7.05 -0.42 0.42
C ASP A 28 6.22 0.18 -0.73
N ARG A 29 4.92 0.40 -0.51
CA ARG A 29 3.97 0.82 -1.55
C ARG A 29 3.24 2.08 -1.13
N CYS A 30 3.77 3.24 -1.52
CA CYS A 30 3.17 4.54 -1.17
C CYS A 30 1.68 4.69 -1.55
N PHE A 31 1.23 4.03 -2.62
CA PHE A 31 -0.18 3.99 -2.97
C PHE A 31 -1.03 3.23 -1.93
N ALA A 32 -0.54 2.09 -1.44
CA ALA A 32 -1.22 1.33 -0.39
C ALA A 32 -1.28 2.12 0.93
N ILE A 33 -0.22 2.86 1.26
CA ILE A 33 -0.21 3.82 2.38
C ILE A 33 -1.31 4.88 2.22
N GLY A 34 -1.48 5.41 1.00
CA GLY A 34 -2.58 6.32 0.65
C GLY A 34 -3.97 5.72 0.88
N ASP A 35 -4.24 4.55 0.32
CA ASP A 35 -5.54 3.87 0.46
C ASP A 35 -5.89 3.58 1.92
N ILE A 36 -4.90 3.17 2.71
CA ILE A 36 -5.07 2.93 4.15
C ILE A 36 -5.34 4.25 4.88
N ALA A 37 -4.64 5.33 4.54
CA ALA A 37 -4.91 6.64 5.11
C ALA A 37 -6.34 7.12 4.79
N ALA A 38 -6.83 6.88 3.56
CA ALA A 38 -8.20 7.18 3.17
C ALA A 38 -9.21 6.42 4.04
N GLN A 39 -8.97 5.12 4.22
CA GLN A 39 -9.80 4.24 5.04
C GLN A 39 -9.83 4.71 6.51
N VAL A 40 -8.67 5.03 7.09
CA VAL A 40 -8.57 5.50 8.47
C VAL A 40 -9.22 6.88 8.65
N ALA A 41 -9.08 7.79 7.67
CA ALA A 41 -9.76 9.07 7.69
C ALA A 41 -11.29 8.90 7.62
N SER A 42 -11.78 7.96 6.80
CA SER A 42 -13.20 7.58 6.78
C SER A 42 -13.66 7.07 8.14
N TRP A 43 -12.87 6.21 8.82
CA TRP A 43 -13.19 5.76 10.17
C TRP A 43 -13.35 6.92 11.17
N ARG A 44 -12.43 7.89 11.15
CA ARG A 44 -12.51 9.09 12.00
C ARG A 44 -13.76 9.92 11.68
N ALA A 45 -14.08 10.09 10.39
CA ALA A 45 -15.29 10.79 9.95
C ALA A 45 -16.56 10.08 10.44
N HIS A 46 -16.55 8.74 10.50
CA HIS A 46 -17.61 7.91 11.06
C HIS A 46 -17.49 7.66 12.57
N LYS A 47 -16.78 8.54 13.29
CA LYS A 47 -16.68 8.57 14.76
C LYS A 47 -16.04 7.34 15.41
N LYS A 48 -15.33 6.50 14.65
CA LYS A 48 -14.49 5.45 15.25
C LYS A 48 -13.39 6.13 16.07
N THR A 49 -13.15 5.67 17.29
CA THR A 49 -12.09 6.23 18.15
C THR A 49 -10.71 5.73 17.73
N LYS A 50 -9.64 6.41 18.19
CA LYS A 50 -8.26 5.96 17.97
C LYS A 50 -8.05 4.52 18.45
N ALA A 51 -8.52 4.19 19.65
CA ALA A 51 -8.40 2.84 20.21
C ALA A 51 -9.10 1.81 19.33
N GLN A 52 -10.33 2.08 18.88
CA GLN A 52 -11.06 1.18 17.99
C GLN A 52 -10.37 1.01 16.62
N ALA A 53 -9.71 2.05 16.11
CA ALA A 53 -8.93 1.96 14.88
C ALA A 53 -7.68 1.08 15.07
N LEU A 54 -6.96 1.24 16.19
CA LEU A 54 -5.79 0.41 16.53
C LEU A 54 -6.18 -1.06 16.73
N ASP A 55 -7.27 -1.34 17.45
CA ASP A 55 -7.77 -2.70 17.66
C ASP A 55 -8.16 -3.35 16.33
N GLN A 56 -8.80 -2.59 15.44
CA GLN A 56 -9.16 -3.06 14.11
C GLN A 56 -7.91 -3.37 13.27
N ALA A 57 -6.92 -2.47 13.26
CA ALA A 57 -5.66 -2.71 12.55
C ALA A 57 -4.91 -3.93 13.11
N ALA A 58 -4.86 -4.10 14.44
CA ALA A 58 -4.25 -5.27 15.08
C ALA A 58 -4.92 -6.59 14.65
N LYS A 59 -6.22 -6.57 14.38
CA LYS A 59 -6.96 -7.74 13.92
C LYS A 59 -6.62 -8.14 12.49
N TYR A 60 -6.49 -7.16 11.58
CA TYR A 60 -6.36 -7.42 10.14
C TYR A 60 -4.91 -7.50 9.64
N TYR A 61 -3.97 -6.75 10.23
CA TYR A 61 -2.56 -6.74 9.83
C TYR A 61 -1.74 -7.70 10.71
N LYS A 62 -1.46 -8.88 10.16
CA LYS A 62 -0.76 -9.96 10.86
C LYS A 62 0.75 -9.76 10.88
N ASP A 63 1.30 -9.32 9.76
CA ASP A 63 2.70 -8.93 9.69
C ASP A 63 2.97 -7.74 10.62
N GLU A 64 4.10 -7.80 11.33
CA GLU A 64 4.44 -6.79 12.32
C GLU A 64 4.80 -5.46 11.68
N SER A 65 5.52 -5.48 10.55
CA SER A 65 5.94 -4.28 9.84
C SER A 65 4.74 -3.54 9.24
N ASP A 66 3.82 -4.27 8.60
CA ASP A 66 2.57 -3.71 8.07
C ASP A 66 1.72 -3.13 9.19
N ARG A 67 1.60 -3.85 10.32
CA ARG A 67 0.83 -3.38 11.47
C ARG A 67 1.41 -2.09 12.05
N GLN A 68 2.74 -2.00 12.18
CA GLN A 68 3.40 -0.78 12.66
C GLN A 68 3.19 0.39 11.70
N ALA A 69 3.26 0.17 10.38
CA ALA A 69 2.99 1.20 9.37
C ALA A 69 1.55 1.74 9.52
N VAL A 70 0.56 0.85 9.64
CA VAL A 70 -0.85 1.23 9.80
C VAL A 70 -1.07 1.96 11.13
N PHE A 71 -0.44 1.51 12.22
CA PHE A 71 -0.51 2.19 13.51
C PHE A 71 0.04 3.62 13.42
N GLY A 72 1.15 3.83 12.71
CA GLY A 72 1.70 5.16 12.45
C GLY A 72 0.72 6.08 11.69
N ILE A 73 0.01 5.54 10.69
CA ILE A 73 -1.04 6.26 9.96
C ILE A 73 -2.19 6.66 10.90
N ILE A 74 -2.67 5.72 11.72
CA ILE A 74 -3.71 5.96 12.72
C ILE A 74 -3.27 7.05 13.71
N ASP A 75 -2.05 6.97 14.22
CA ASP A 75 -1.50 7.94 15.15
C ASP A 75 -1.48 9.35 14.54
N LYS A 76 -1.04 9.48 13.29
CA LYS A 76 -0.98 10.78 12.59
C LYS A 76 -2.37 11.34 12.32
N ILE A 77 -3.34 10.52 11.89
CA ILE A 77 -4.71 10.96 11.61
C ILE A 77 -5.48 11.32 12.90
N TYR A 78 -5.24 10.62 14.01
CA TYR A 78 -5.95 10.83 15.27
C TYR A 78 -5.22 11.76 16.26
N ARG A 79 -4.04 12.27 15.91
CA ARG A 79 -3.27 13.16 16.79
C ARG A 79 -4.11 14.39 17.21
N PRO A 80 -4.08 14.81 18.49
CA PRO A 80 -4.73 16.05 18.90
C PRO A 80 -4.31 17.23 18.04
N GLY A 81 -5.28 18.04 17.59
CA GLY A 81 -5.03 19.17 16.68
C GLY A 81 -4.72 18.79 15.23
N ALA A 82 -4.73 17.50 14.86
CA ALA A 82 -4.62 17.11 13.46
C ALA A 82 -5.86 17.56 12.66
N PRO A 83 -5.66 18.10 11.44
CA PRO A 83 -6.76 18.52 10.58
C PRO A 83 -7.72 17.34 10.34
N HIS A 84 -9.01 17.64 10.23
CA HIS A 84 -10.00 16.67 9.78
C HIS A 84 -9.94 16.60 8.26
N MET A 85 -9.29 15.56 7.73
CA MET A 85 -9.17 15.31 6.30
C MET A 85 -10.32 14.44 5.79
N THR A 86 -10.76 14.68 4.55
CA THR A 86 -11.57 13.70 3.80
C THR A 86 -10.71 12.48 3.43
N PRO A 87 -11.32 11.33 3.06
CA PRO A 87 -10.57 10.17 2.59
C PRO A 87 -9.59 10.50 1.45
N ASP A 88 -10.02 11.28 0.46
CA ASP A 88 -9.18 11.66 -0.68
C ASP A 88 -8.01 12.56 -0.26
N GLN A 89 -8.25 13.51 0.64
CA GLN A 89 -7.21 14.39 1.18
C GLN A 89 -6.16 13.58 1.96
N ALA A 90 -6.60 12.61 2.76
CA ALA A 90 -5.71 11.73 3.50
C ALA A 90 -4.91 10.83 2.54
N SER A 91 -5.55 10.25 1.51
CA SER A 91 -4.85 9.43 0.51
C SER A 91 -3.73 10.20 -0.15
N MET A 92 -4.04 11.39 -0.66
CA MET A 92 -3.07 12.24 -1.36
C MET A 92 -1.93 12.68 -0.45
N ALA A 93 -2.25 13.17 0.76
CA ALA A 93 -1.23 13.66 1.69
C ALA A 93 -0.25 12.55 2.11
N PHE A 94 -0.76 11.37 2.46
CA PHE A 94 0.10 10.27 2.90
C PHE A 94 0.86 9.61 1.75
N THR A 95 0.26 9.50 0.56
CA THR A 95 0.97 9.03 -0.64
C THR A 95 2.13 9.97 -0.98
N SER A 96 1.88 11.28 -0.99
CA SER A 96 2.91 12.28 -1.26
C SER A 96 4.02 12.24 -0.23
N ASP A 97 3.68 12.19 1.07
CA ASP A 97 4.67 12.14 2.14
C ASP A 97 5.56 10.89 2.04
N CYS A 98 4.97 9.74 1.71
CA CYS A 98 5.73 8.52 1.43
C CYS A 98 6.64 8.72 0.21
N ALA A 99 6.11 9.20 -0.91
CA ALA A 99 6.89 9.39 -2.13
C ALA A 99 8.10 10.32 -1.92
N GLU A 100 7.94 11.39 -1.13
CA GLU A 100 9.05 12.29 -0.77
C GLU A 100 10.12 11.60 0.08
N GLN A 101 9.74 10.72 1.02
CA GLN A 101 10.70 9.97 1.85
C GLN A 101 11.53 8.97 1.03
N HIS A 102 10.96 8.45 -0.07
CA HIS A 102 11.64 7.52 -0.97
C HIS A 102 12.44 8.21 -2.09
N LYS A 103 12.45 9.54 -2.17
CA LYS A 103 13.34 10.23 -3.12
C LYS A 103 14.80 10.04 -2.70
N PRO A 104 15.69 9.65 -3.62
CA PRO A 104 17.12 9.63 -3.31
C PRO A 104 17.54 11.05 -2.93
N GLN A 105 18.12 11.21 -1.74
CA GLN A 105 18.67 12.48 -1.31
C GLN A 105 19.68 12.93 -2.38
N ALA A 106 19.41 14.07 -3.02
CA ALA A 106 20.37 14.65 -3.94
C ALA A 106 21.70 14.85 -3.19
N PRO A 107 22.86 14.48 -3.78
CA PRO A 107 24.13 14.79 -3.16
C PRO A 107 24.17 16.29 -2.88
N LYS A 108 24.39 16.68 -1.61
CA LYS A 108 24.60 18.09 -1.29
C LYS A 108 25.79 18.61 -2.11
N PRO A 109 25.68 19.78 -2.78
CA PRO A 109 26.83 20.41 -3.42
C PRO A 109 27.89 20.84 -2.40
#